data_AF-A0A1V5KQ57-F1
#
_entry.id   AF-A0A1V5KQ57-F1
#
_cell.length_a   1.000
_cell.length_b   1.000
_cell.length_c   1.000
_cell.angle_alpha   90.00
_cell.angle_beta   90.00
_cell.angle_gamma   90.00
#
_symmetry.space_group_name_H-M   'P 1'
#
loop_
_entity.id
_entity.type
_entity.pdbx_description
1 polymer ?
#
loop_
_entity_poly.entity_id
_entity_poly.type
_entity_poly.pdbx_seq_one_letter_code
_entity_poly.pdbx_strand_id
1 'polypeptide(L)'
;MGEIPDSPPDPDMDTRFFSSLERWQREEDASASTAHTARLSSWFNSMGWLIAAGSSAAVLLMLGIGILIGWNLAFKSSPDSDPELSTVDELHRKVSALEREMALSLMHQESASERLRGVLLSGQLAPTEAPVMQALLQALDTDPNVNVRLAALEVLQPHLDRPEIQHSLPESLLRQSAPILQAELIRLILQLEDPKATNALRELLERNHLEDYIRSTAESGISQLEMI
;
A
#
# COMPACT_ATOMS: atom_id res chain seq x y z
N MET A 1 -25.71 39.44 -17.48
CA MET A 1 -24.69 40.26 -16.79
C MET A 1 -25.42 41.03 -15.70
N GLY A 2 -25.23 40.66 -14.44
CA GLY A 2 -25.77 41.38 -13.29
C GLY A 2 -24.60 41.98 -12.54
N GLU A 3 -24.44 43.30 -12.61
CA GLU A 3 -23.44 44.02 -11.82
C GLU A 3 -23.94 44.10 -10.37
N ILE A 4 -23.15 43.60 -9.43
CA ILE A 4 -23.39 43.77 -8.00
C ILE A 4 -22.92 45.20 -7.66
N PRO A 5 -23.74 46.04 -7.01
CA PRO A 5 -23.33 47.40 -6.68
C PRO A 5 -22.17 47.36 -5.66
N ASP A 6 -21.03 47.96 -6.01
CA ASP A 6 -19.96 48.23 -5.06
C ASP A 6 -20.46 49.29 -4.05
N SER A 7 -20.92 48.81 -2.90
CA SER A 7 -21.18 49.67 -1.76
C SER A 7 -19.88 49.82 -0.97
N PRO A 8 -19.41 51.06 -0.71
CA PRO A 8 -18.15 51.25 0.02
C PRO A 8 -18.24 50.62 1.41
N PRO A 9 -17.13 50.06 1.94
CA PRO A 9 -17.12 49.43 3.25
C PRO A 9 -17.54 50.43 4.35
N ASP A 10 -18.27 49.92 5.34
CA ASP A 10 -18.77 50.68 6.50
C ASP A 10 -17.59 51.36 7.22
N PRO A 11 -17.58 52.69 7.39
CA PRO A 11 -16.47 53.44 7.97
C PRO A 11 -16.09 52.99 9.41
N ASP A 12 -16.98 52.31 10.13
CA ASP A 12 -16.74 51.83 11.50
C ASP A 12 -16.27 50.36 11.58
N MET A 13 -16.04 49.70 10.45
CA MET A 13 -15.67 48.28 10.40
C MET A 13 -14.33 48.01 11.09
N ASP A 14 -13.34 48.87 10.85
CA ASP A 14 -12.00 48.76 11.44
C ASP A 14 -12.06 48.89 12.97
N THR A 15 -12.85 49.85 13.47
CA THR A 15 -12.99 50.07 14.91
C THR A 15 -13.57 48.85 15.62
N ARG A 16 -14.57 48.21 15.01
CA ARG A 16 -15.18 46.98 15.55
C ARG A 16 -14.18 45.82 15.53
N PHE A 17 -13.43 45.67 14.45
CA PHE A 17 -12.39 44.65 14.32
C PHE A 17 -11.30 44.80 15.39
N PHE A 18 -10.71 46.00 15.53
CA PHE A 18 -9.67 46.24 16.53
C PHE A 18 -10.18 46.08 17.97
N SER A 19 -11.43 46.49 18.26
CA SER A 19 -12.04 46.27 19.57
C SER A 19 -12.30 44.79 19.89
N SER A 20 -12.44 43.94 18.86
CA SER A 20 -12.59 42.49 19.04
C SER A 20 -11.25 41.82 19.30
N LEU A 21 -10.19 42.24 18.61
CA LEU A 21 -8.83 41.76 18.83
C LEU A 21 -8.32 42.12 20.22
N GLU A 22 -8.52 43.36 20.68
CA GLU A 22 -8.08 43.79 22.00
C GLU A 22 -8.79 43.03 23.14
N ARG A 23 -10.05 42.63 22.93
CA ARG A 23 -10.77 41.75 23.88
C ARG A 23 -10.19 40.35 23.89
N TRP A 24 -9.96 39.76 22.72
CA TRP A 24 -9.39 38.41 22.60
C TRP A 24 -7.99 38.34 23.22
N GLN A 25 -7.15 39.34 22.97
CA GLN A 25 -5.81 39.42 23.55
C GLN A 25 -5.84 39.55 25.08
N ARG A 26 -6.77 40.33 25.64
CA ARG A 26 -6.95 40.43 27.10
C ARG A 26 -7.46 39.13 27.72
N GLU A 27 -8.31 38.37 27.02
CA GLU A 27 -8.79 37.06 27.47
C GLU A 27 -7.65 36.02 27.45
N GLU A 28 -6.76 36.08 26.47
CA GLU A 28 -5.60 35.20 26.37
C GLU A 28 -4.53 35.56 27.41
N ASP A 29 -4.21 36.83 27.60
CA ASP A 29 -3.27 37.30 28.63
C ASP A 29 -3.75 36.99 30.06
N ALA A 30 -5.06 37.10 30.32
CA ALA A 30 -5.68 36.76 31.59
C ALA A 30 -5.68 35.23 31.85
N SER A 31 -5.82 34.43 30.80
CA SER A 31 -5.81 32.96 30.87
C SER A 31 -4.39 32.38 30.94
N ALA A 32 -3.41 33.04 30.31
CA ALA A 32 -2.03 32.55 30.21
C ALA A 32 -1.19 32.79 31.47
N SER A 33 -1.50 33.79 32.31
CA SER A 33 -0.49 34.32 33.25
C SER A 33 -0.74 34.09 34.76
N THR A 34 -1.90 33.61 35.23
CA THR A 34 -2.19 33.71 36.68
C THR A 34 -2.52 32.43 37.44
N ALA A 35 -2.93 31.33 36.80
CA ALA A 35 -3.40 30.13 37.53
C ALA A 35 -2.36 29.00 37.64
N HIS A 36 -1.54 28.78 36.61
CA HIS A 36 -0.63 27.63 36.54
C HIS A 36 0.74 27.92 37.19
N THR A 37 1.27 29.12 37.00
CA THR A 37 2.56 29.57 37.55
C THR A 37 2.48 29.82 39.07
N ALA A 38 1.36 30.36 39.56
CA ALA A 38 1.12 30.61 40.98
C ALA A 38 0.93 29.32 41.80
N ARG A 39 0.31 28.28 41.21
CA ARG A 39 0.18 26.97 41.86
C ARG A 39 1.51 26.24 41.98
N LEU A 40 2.34 26.27 40.93
CA LEU A 40 3.63 25.59 40.93
C LEU A 40 4.62 26.21 41.93
N SER A 41 4.65 27.55 42.04
CA SER A 41 5.53 28.25 42.97
C SER A 41 5.10 28.03 44.43
N SER A 42 3.80 27.98 44.72
CA SER A 42 3.29 27.67 46.06
C SER A 42 3.62 26.25 46.51
N TRP A 43 3.52 25.27 45.59
CA TRP A 43 3.90 23.88 45.83
C TRP A 43 5.41 23.73 46.11
N PHE A 44 6.25 24.41 45.33
CA PHE A 44 7.71 24.39 45.51
C PHE A 44 8.15 25.08 46.81
N ASN A 45 7.50 26.19 47.18
CA ASN A 45 7.81 26.90 48.42
C ASN A 45 7.36 26.10 49.67
N SER A 46 6.27 25.32 49.56
CA SER A 46 5.87 24.35 50.60
C SER A 46 6.82 23.15 50.72
N MET A 47 7.68 22.93 49.72
CA MET A 47 8.70 21.88 49.70
C MET A 47 10.08 22.36 50.16
N GLY A 48 10.24 23.66 50.49
CA GLY A 48 11.52 24.24 50.90
C GLY A 48 12.08 23.69 52.22
N TRP A 49 11.21 23.25 53.13
CA TRP A 49 11.61 22.62 54.40
C TRP A 49 12.26 21.23 54.23
N LEU A 50 11.99 20.53 53.11
CA LEU A 50 12.60 19.23 52.81
C LEU A 50 14.03 19.36 52.28
N ILE A 51 14.43 20.55 51.82
CA ILE A 51 15.79 20.81 51.29
C ILE A 51 16.70 21.38 52.40
N ALA A 52 16.12 21.87 53.51
CA ALA A 52 16.87 22.44 54.63
C ALA A 52 17.56 21.39 55.52
N ALA A 53 17.10 20.14 55.51
CA ALA A 53 17.72 19.03 56.24
C ALA A 53 18.47 18.13 55.25
N GLY A 54 19.78 18.36 55.16
CA GLY A 54 20.63 17.78 54.13
C GLY A 54 20.55 16.26 54.00
N SER A 55 20.46 15.80 52.76
CA SER A 55 21.40 14.81 52.24
C SER A 55 21.46 14.97 50.72
N SER A 56 22.66 15.22 50.19
CA SER A 56 22.92 15.21 48.74
C SER A 56 22.49 13.90 48.07
N ALA A 57 22.36 12.81 48.86
CA ALA A 57 21.84 11.53 48.44
C ALA A 57 20.36 11.57 47.99
N ALA A 58 19.48 12.30 48.68
CA ALA A 58 18.07 12.37 48.30
C ALA A 58 17.86 13.09 46.97
N VAL A 59 18.65 14.16 46.72
CA VAL A 59 18.64 14.88 45.45
C VAL A 59 19.15 14.01 44.30
N LEU A 60 20.22 13.25 44.53
CA LEU A 60 20.75 12.30 43.54
C LEU A 60 19.78 11.16 43.25
N LEU A 61 19.02 10.69 44.23
CA LEU A 61 18.03 9.63 44.06
C LEU A 61 16.81 10.13 43.28
N MET A 62 16.35 11.36 43.56
CA MET A 62 15.26 11.96 42.79
C MET A 62 15.69 12.30 41.36
N LEU A 63 16.92 12.77 41.16
CA LEU A 63 17.52 12.95 39.84
C LEU A 63 17.64 11.60 39.11
N GLY A 64 18.09 10.56 39.79
CA GLY A 64 18.20 9.20 39.24
C GLY A 64 16.84 8.63 38.82
N ILE A 65 15.79 8.83 39.63
CA ILE A 65 14.42 8.46 39.29
C ILE A 65 13.90 9.30 38.12
N GLY A 66 14.18 10.61 38.11
CA GLY A 66 13.83 11.49 36.99
C GLY A 66 14.51 11.08 35.69
N ILE A 67 15.79 10.70 35.75
CA ILE A 67 16.54 10.17 34.61
C ILE A 67 16.01 8.80 34.21
N LEU A 68 15.66 7.92 35.15
CA LEU A 68 15.13 6.59 34.83
C LEU A 68 13.74 6.65 34.18
N ILE A 69 12.86 7.51 34.71
CA ILE A 69 11.53 7.77 34.14
C ILE A 69 11.67 8.49 32.81
N GLY A 70 12.53 9.52 32.74
CA GLY A 70 12.83 10.25 31.51
C GLY A 70 13.42 9.35 30.44
N TRP A 71 14.32 8.43 30.80
CA TRP A 71 14.91 7.48 29.88
C TRP A 71 13.90 6.42 29.45
N ASN A 72 13.05 5.91 30.33
CA ASN A 72 11.99 4.96 29.93
C ASN A 72 10.98 5.61 28.96
N LEU A 73 10.60 6.87 29.19
CA LEU A 73 9.70 7.62 28.31
C LEU A 73 10.38 8.03 26.99
N ALA A 74 11.65 8.44 27.03
CA ALA A 74 12.41 8.82 25.83
C ALA A 74 12.84 7.60 24.99
N PHE A 75 13.07 6.44 25.60
CA PHE A 75 13.45 5.20 24.91
C PHE A 75 12.25 4.39 24.42
N LYS A 76 11.08 4.58 25.05
CA LYS A 76 9.79 4.04 24.55
C LYS A 76 9.15 4.91 23.47
N SER A 77 9.63 6.15 23.31
CA SER A 77 9.37 6.97 22.14
C SER A 77 10.37 6.57 21.06
N SER A 78 9.99 5.61 20.21
CA SER A 78 10.77 5.28 19.01
C SER A 78 11.09 6.56 18.24
N PRO A 79 12.35 6.81 17.85
CA PRO A 79 12.78 8.04 17.17
C PRO A 79 12.36 8.08 15.69
N ASP A 80 11.17 7.57 15.36
CA ASP A 80 10.68 7.36 13.98
C ASP A 80 9.30 8.00 13.74
N SER A 81 8.83 8.83 14.68
CA SER A 81 7.52 9.49 14.60
C SER A 81 7.69 10.95 14.16
N ASP A 82 8.18 11.16 12.94
CA ASP A 82 7.94 12.43 12.25
C ASP A 82 6.47 12.41 11.78
N PRO A 83 5.59 13.26 12.33
CA PRO A 83 4.17 13.26 11.96
C PRO A 83 3.96 13.58 10.48
N GLU A 84 4.92 14.22 9.80
CA GLU A 84 4.87 14.49 8.37
C GLU A 84 5.10 13.22 7.52
N LEU A 85 6.06 12.35 7.91
CA LEU A 85 6.36 11.10 7.20
C LEU A 85 5.19 10.10 7.26
N SER A 86 4.49 10.03 8.39
CA SER A 86 3.30 9.16 8.51
C SER A 86 2.12 9.60 7.62
N THR A 87 1.95 10.90 7.36
CA THR A 87 0.90 11.39 6.45
C THR A 87 1.18 11.09 4.98
N VAL A 88 2.45 11.14 4.56
CA VAL A 88 2.86 10.81 3.19
C VAL A 88 2.68 9.32 2.92
N ASP A 89 3.06 8.46 3.87
CA ASP A 89 2.85 7.01 3.77
C ASP A 89 1.37 6.64 3.72
N GLU A 90 0.52 7.30 4.53
CA GLU A 90 -0.92 7.10 4.49
C GLU A 90 -1.51 7.50 3.13
N LEU A 91 -1.08 8.63 2.57
CA LEU A 91 -1.53 9.09 1.26
C LEU A 91 -1.10 8.13 0.14
N HIS A 92 0.15 7.66 0.14
CA HIS A 92 0.63 6.66 -0.82
C HIS A 92 -0.22 5.40 -0.77
N ARG A 93 -0.52 4.88 0.43
CA ARG A 93 -1.40 3.71 0.58
C ARG A 93 -2.80 3.95 0.01
N LYS A 94 -3.37 5.14 0.23
CA LYS A 94 -4.69 5.50 -0.34
C LYS A 94 -4.65 5.59 -1.87
N VAL A 95 -3.61 6.21 -2.43
CA VAL A 95 -3.45 6.32 -3.89
C VAL A 95 -3.29 4.93 -4.50
N SER A 96 -2.39 4.09 -3.98
CA SER A 96 -2.23 2.72 -4.47
C SER A 96 -3.53 1.92 -4.36
N ALA A 97 -4.32 2.11 -3.31
CA ALA A 97 -5.63 1.48 -3.18
C ALA A 97 -6.61 1.93 -4.28
N LEU A 98 -6.67 3.23 -4.59
CA LEU A 98 -7.51 3.75 -5.67
C LEU A 98 -7.05 3.25 -7.04
N GLU A 99 -5.74 3.22 -7.28
CA GLU A 99 -5.18 2.73 -8.53
C GLU A 99 -5.47 1.24 -8.73
N ARG A 100 -5.45 0.44 -7.64
CA ARG A 100 -5.86 -0.98 -7.67
C ARG A 100 -7.34 -1.15 -8.01
N GLU A 101 -8.22 -0.41 -7.34
CA GLU A 101 -9.66 -0.44 -7.65
C GLU A 101 -9.92 -0.02 -9.10
N MET A 102 -9.20 0.99 -9.59
CA MET A 102 -9.25 1.39 -11.00
C MET A 102 -8.78 0.26 -11.93
N ALA A 103 -7.65 -0.39 -11.63
CA ALA A 103 -7.14 -1.51 -12.43
C ALA A 103 -8.17 -2.64 -12.51
N LEU A 104 -8.73 -3.04 -11.37
CA LEU A 104 -9.78 -4.06 -11.30
C LEU A 104 -11.03 -3.64 -12.08
N SER A 105 -11.48 -2.39 -11.92
CA SER A 105 -12.64 -1.87 -12.66
C SER A 105 -12.41 -1.85 -14.17
N LEU A 106 -11.19 -1.55 -14.62
CA LEU A 106 -10.81 -1.59 -16.03
C LEU A 106 -10.83 -3.02 -16.59
N MET A 107 -10.39 -4.01 -15.80
CA MET A 107 -10.42 -5.44 -16.18
C MET A 107 -11.83 -6.01 -16.37
N HIS A 108 -12.88 -5.34 -15.87
CA HIS A 108 -14.27 -5.77 -16.03
C HIS A 108 -15.03 -5.04 -17.16
N GLN A 109 -14.37 -4.14 -17.89
CA GLN A 109 -15.03 -3.39 -18.96
C GLN A 109 -15.32 -4.26 -20.20
N GLU A 110 -16.31 -3.85 -21.00
CA GLU A 110 -16.65 -4.52 -22.25
C GLU A 110 -15.54 -4.40 -23.31
N SER A 111 -14.81 -3.28 -23.30
CA SER A 111 -13.73 -3.02 -24.25
C SER A 111 -12.47 -3.81 -23.91
N ALA A 112 -11.97 -4.60 -24.86
CA ALA A 112 -10.71 -5.33 -24.70
C ALA A 112 -9.51 -4.40 -24.46
N SER A 113 -9.51 -3.19 -25.04
CA SER A 113 -8.45 -2.20 -24.83
C SER A 113 -8.45 -1.67 -23.38
N GLU A 114 -9.62 -1.52 -22.77
CA GLU A 114 -9.74 -1.09 -21.38
C GLU A 114 -9.33 -2.22 -20.43
N ARG A 115 -9.76 -3.46 -20.70
CA ARG A 115 -9.31 -4.61 -19.91
C ARG A 115 -7.81 -4.82 -19.98
N LEU A 116 -7.22 -4.68 -21.17
CA LEU A 116 -5.76 -4.71 -21.36
C LEU A 116 -5.07 -3.61 -20.53
N ARG A 117 -5.62 -2.40 -20.52
CA ARG A 117 -5.09 -1.30 -19.70
C ARG A 117 -5.17 -1.63 -18.20
N GLY A 118 -6.26 -2.24 -17.76
CA GLY A 118 -6.42 -2.73 -16.38
C GLY A 118 -5.36 -3.76 -16.01
N VAL A 119 -5.11 -4.74 -16.88
CA VAL A 119 -4.05 -5.74 -16.71
C VAL A 119 -2.67 -5.08 -16.59
N LEU A 120 -2.31 -4.19 -17.54
CA LEU A 120 -1.00 -3.52 -17.52
C LEU A 120 -0.82 -2.61 -16.30
N LEU A 121 -1.90 -1.98 -15.84
CA LEU A 121 -1.89 -1.16 -14.62
C LEU A 121 -1.71 -2.03 -13.38
N SER A 122 -2.35 -3.19 -13.33
CA SER A 122 -2.23 -4.12 -12.20
C SER A 122 -0.80 -4.62 -11.96
N GLY A 123 -0.02 -4.80 -13.04
CA GLY A 123 1.39 -5.18 -12.94
C GLY A 123 2.30 -4.09 -12.36
N GLN A 124 1.90 -2.81 -12.45
CA GLN A 124 2.66 -1.68 -11.91
C GLN A 124 2.42 -1.46 -10.41
N LEU A 125 1.26 -1.90 -9.89
CA LEU A 125 0.71 -1.47 -8.60
C LEU A 125 0.84 -2.47 -7.46
N ALA A 126 1.65 -3.52 -7.63
CA ALA A 126 1.73 -4.72 -6.79
C ALA A 126 0.73 -5.83 -7.20
N PRO A 127 1.08 -6.64 -8.22
CA PRO A 127 0.30 -7.81 -8.63
C PRO A 127 0.19 -8.91 -7.55
N THR A 128 0.89 -8.75 -6.41
CA THR A 128 0.96 -9.72 -5.31
C THR A 128 -0.22 -9.68 -4.35
N GLU A 129 -1.09 -8.65 -4.43
CA GLU A 129 -2.32 -8.63 -3.65
C GLU A 129 -3.31 -9.68 -4.17
N ALA A 130 -3.91 -10.47 -3.26
CA ALA A 130 -4.75 -11.61 -3.64
C ALA A 130 -5.90 -11.27 -4.61
N PRO A 131 -6.64 -10.16 -4.48
CA PRO A 131 -7.70 -9.81 -5.45
C PRO A 131 -7.16 -9.51 -6.85
N VAL A 132 -6.01 -8.86 -6.93
CA VAL A 132 -5.35 -8.52 -8.20
C VAL A 132 -4.82 -9.78 -8.88
N MET A 133 -4.16 -10.64 -8.10
CA MET A 133 -3.68 -11.94 -8.57
C MET A 133 -4.81 -12.80 -9.12
N GLN A 134 -5.93 -12.88 -8.39
CA GLN A 134 -7.10 -13.65 -8.82
C GLN A 134 -7.69 -13.08 -10.12
N ALA A 135 -7.79 -11.76 -10.25
CA ALA A 135 -8.27 -11.11 -11.46
C ALA A 135 -7.35 -11.38 -12.66
N LEU A 136 -6.03 -11.35 -12.46
CA LEU A 136 -5.05 -11.67 -13.50
C LEU A 136 -5.14 -13.12 -13.97
N LEU A 137 -5.25 -14.08 -13.04
CA LEU A 137 -5.46 -15.50 -13.37
C LEU A 137 -6.78 -15.71 -14.11
N GLN A 138 -7.85 -15.04 -13.68
CA GLN A 138 -9.13 -15.09 -14.37
C GLN A 138 -9.06 -14.49 -15.78
N ALA A 139 -8.34 -13.37 -15.95
CA ALA A 139 -8.10 -12.77 -17.26
C ALA A 139 -7.32 -13.73 -18.17
N LEU A 140 -6.24 -14.35 -17.68
CA LEU A 140 -5.47 -15.37 -18.40
C LEU A 140 -6.35 -16.55 -18.84
N ASP A 141 -7.23 -17.04 -17.98
CA ASP A 141 -8.02 -18.22 -18.25
C ASP A 141 -9.22 -17.98 -19.17
N THR A 142 -9.89 -16.84 -19.02
CA THR A 142 -11.25 -16.65 -19.53
C THR A 142 -11.48 -15.39 -20.36
N ASP A 143 -10.51 -14.48 -20.50
CA ASP A 143 -10.73 -13.29 -21.32
C ASP A 143 -10.98 -13.69 -22.78
N PRO A 144 -12.03 -13.15 -23.44
CA PRO A 144 -12.33 -13.48 -24.83
C PRO A 144 -11.24 -13.00 -25.81
N ASN A 145 -10.42 -12.03 -25.42
CA ASN A 145 -9.36 -11.48 -26.26
C ASN A 145 -7.99 -12.09 -25.91
N VAL A 146 -7.38 -12.76 -26.89
CA VAL A 146 -6.07 -13.42 -26.75
C VAL A 146 -4.97 -12.45 -26.26
N ASN A 147 -5.00 -11.18 -26.68
CA ASN A 147 -4.00 -10.20 -26.27
C ASN A 147 -4.12 -9.82 -24.80
N VAL A 148 -5.34 -9.80 -24.25
CA VAL A 148 -5.54 -9.56 -22.81
C VAL A 148 -5.01 -10.75 -22.02
N ARG A 149 -5.25 -11.98 -22.51
CA ARG A 149 -4.70 -13.20 -21.88
C ARG A 149 -3.17 -13.23 -21.89
N LEU A 150 -2.55 -12.86 -23.01
CA LEU A 150 -1.08 -12.75 -23.10
C LEU A 150 -0.52 -11.70 -22.15
N ALA A 151 -1.14 -10.51 -22.11
CA ALA A 151 -0.71 -9.47 -21.17
C ALA A 151 -0.88 -9.91 -19.71
N ALA A 152 -1.93 -10.66 -19.38
CA ALA A 152 -2.10 -11.21 -18.04
C ALA A 152 -0.97 -12.19 -17.71
N LEU A 153 -0.60 -13.05 -18.67
CA LEU A 153 0.53 -13.96 -18.52
C LEU A 153 1.86 -13.22 -18.31
N GLU A 154 2.12 -12.16 -19.08
CA GLU A 154 3.31 -11.31 -18.95
C GLU A 154 3.41 -10.66 -17.57
N VAL A 155 2.28 -10.21 -17.01
CA VAL A 155 2.23 -9.64 -15.66
C VAL A 155 2.43 -10.71 -14.58
N LEU A 156 2.00 -11.95 -14.82
CA LEU A 156 2.17 -13.06 -13.87
C LEU A 156 3.59 -13.65 -13.88
N GLN A 157 4.31 -13.57 -15.00
CA GLN A 157 5.62 -14.18 -15.21
C GLN A 157 6.69 -13.82 -14.15
N PRO A 158 6.80 -12.58 -13.65
CA PRO A 158 7.77 -12.26 -12.60
C PRO A 158 7.47 -12.93 -11.24
N HIS A 159 6.30 -13.55 -11.07
CA HIS A 159 5.79 -14.08 -9.81
C HIS A 159 5.60 -15.61 -9.83
N LEU A 160 6.29 -16.30 -10.73
CA LEU A 160 6.26 -17.76 -10.87
C LEU A 160 6.69 -18.53 -9.62
N ASP A 161 7.33 -17.90 -8.66
CA ASP A 161 7.71 -18.47 -7.36
C ASP A 161 6.52 -18.64 -6.41
N ARG A 162 5.40 -17.96 -6.68
CA ARG A 162 4.20 -18.04 -5.84
C ARG A 162 3.47 -19.36 -6.06
N PRO A 163 3.15 -20.12 -4.98
CA PRO A 163 2.42 -21.38 -5.11
C PRO A 163 1.10 -21.22 -5.87
N GLU A 164 0.37 -20.14 -5.65
CA GLU A 164 -0.90 -19.85 -6.34
C GLU A 164 -0.74 -19.88 -7.86
N ILE A 165 0.33 -19.25 -8.38
CA ILE A 165 0.63 -19.21 -9.81
C ILE A 165 1.11 -20.57 -10.30
N GLN A 166 2.07 -21.18 -9.59
CA GLN A 166 2.62 -22.50 -9.94
C GLN A 166 1.54 -23.56 -10.11
N HIS A 167 0.55 -23.56 -9.22
CA HIS A 167 -0.58 -24.47 -9.27
C HIS A 167 -1.54 -24.18 -10.43
N SER A 168 -1.72 -22.91 -10.78
CA SER A 168 -2.70 -22.48 -11.78
C SER A 168 -2.23 -22.67 -13.22
N LEU A 169 -0.95 -22.40 -13.54
CA LEU A 169 -0.48 -22.36 -14.92
C LEU A 169 -0.61 -23.69 -15.69
N PRO A 170 -0.35 -24.88 -15.09
CA PRO A 170 -0.60 -26.15 -15.76
C PRO A 170 -2.05 -26.33 -16.17
N GLU A 171 -3.00 -25.90 -15.33
CA GLU A 171 -4.42 -25.95 -15.66
C GLU A 171 -4.80 -24.87 -16.69
N SER A 172 -4.22 -23.68 -16.60
CA SER A 172 -4.40 -22.62 -17.59
C SER A 172 -3.99 -23.08 -18.98
N LEU A 173 -2.87 -23.80 -19.13
CA LEU A 173 -2.42 -24.37 -20.40
C LEU A 173 -3.51 -25.23 -21.05
N LEU A 174 -4.19 -26.06 -20.25
CA LEU A 174 -5.26 -26.93 -20.70
C LEU A 174 -6.54 -26.14 -21.04
N ARG A 175 -6.69 -24.89 -20.64
CA ARG A 175 -7.83 -24.05 -21.05
C ARG A 175 -7.59 -23.29 -22.34
N GLN A 176 -6.33 -23.16 -22.77
CA GLN A 176 -6.01 -22.34 -23.93
C GLN A 176 -6.19 -23.07 -25.26
N SER A 177 -6.71 -22.34 -26.23
CA SER A 177 -6.83 -22.75 -27.63
C SER A 177 -5.91 -21.95 -28.57
N ALA A 178 -5.41 -20.80 -28.14
CA ALA A 178 -4.55 -19.95 -28.95
C ALA A 178 -3.10 -20.50 -28.95
N PRO A 179 -2.52 -20.88 -30.11
CA PRO A 179 -1.20 -21.52 -30.16
C PRO A 179 -0.09 -20.68 -29.54
N ILE A 180 -0.11 -19.36 -29.76
CA ILE A 180 0.87 -18.44 -29.16
C ILE A 180 0.87 -18.50 -27.63
N LEU A 181 -0.32 -18.54 -27.02
CA LEU A 181 -0.46 -18.56 -25.57
C LEU A 181 -0.13 -19.94 -25.01
N GLN A 182 -0.45 -21.02 -25.73
CA GLN A 182 -0.02 -22.38 -25.39
C GLN A 182 1.51 -22.48 -25.39
N ALA A 183 2.18 -21.96 -26.42
CA ALA A 183 3.63 -21.99 -26.51
C ALA A 183 4.31 -21.22 -25.36
N GLU A 184 3.80 -20.02 -25.02
CA GLU A 184 4.33 -19.24 -23.89
C GLU A 184 4.06 -19.94 -22.55
N LEU A 185 2.87 -20.48 -22.32
CA LEU A 185 2.58 -21.24 -21.11
C LEU A 185 3.48 -22.47 -20.96
N ILE A 186 3.71 -23.23 -22.05
CA ILE A 186 4.65 -24.36 -22.04
C ILE A 186 6.03 -23.88 -21.59
N ARG A 187 6.55 -22.79 -22.16
CA ARG A 187 7.87 -22.25 -21.78
C ARG A 187 7.94 -21.87 -20.30
N LEU A 188 6.88 -21.30 -19.75
CA LEU A 188 6.84 -20.88 -18.35
C LEU A 188 6.74 -22.07 -17.40
N ILE A 189 5.87 -23.06 -17.66
CA ILE A 189 5.74 -24.22 -16.77
C ILE A 189 6.97 -25.11 -16.75
N LEU A 190 7.78 -25.09 -17.82
CA LEU A 190 9.08 -25.79 -17.84
C LEU A 190 10.10 -25.18 -16.85
N GLN A 191 9.94 -23.91 -16.48
CA GLN A 191 10.78 -23.25 -15.46
C GLN A 191 10.37 -23.62 -14.03
N LEU A 192 9.17 -24.17 -13.84
CA LEU A 192 8.62 -24.45 -12.51
C LEU A 192 9.11 -25.77 -11.91
N GLU A 193 9.71 -26.66 -12.71
CA GLU A 193 10.18 -28.00 -12.31
C GLU A 193 9.12 -28.82 -11.53
N ASP A 194 7.82 -28.54 -11.73
CA ASP A 194 6.70 -29.18 -11.02
C ASP A 194 6.23 -30.43 -11.79
N PRO A 195 6.09 -31.62 -11.14
CA PRO A 195 5.47 -32.80 -11.74
C PRO A 195 4.09 -32.55 -12.38
N LYS A 196 3.34 -31.56 -11.90
CA LYS A 196 2.06 -31.14 -12.49
C LYS A 196 2.23 -30.57 -13.91
N ALA A 197 3.35 -29.92 -14.20
CA ALA A 197 3.67 -29.43 -15.53
C ALA A 197 3.78 -30.60 -16.53
N THR A 198 4.48 -31.66 -16.18
CA THR A 198 4.63 -32.85 -17.04
C THR A 198 3.29 -33.52 -17.31
N ASN A 199 2.41 -33.62 -16.30
CA ASN A 199 1.07 -34.17 -16.48
C ASN A 199 0.20 -33.31 -17.40
N ALA A 200 0.22 -31.99 -17.24
CA ALA A 200 -0.50 -31.07 -18.13
C ALA A 200 0.02 -31.14 -19.57
N LEU A 201 1.34 -31.29 -19.79
CA LEU A 201 1.91 -31.48 -21.13
C LEU A 201 1.46 -32.79 -21.76
N ARG A 202 1.41 -33.90 -21.00
CA ARG A 202 0.89 -35.19 -21.49
C ARG A 202 -0.58 -35.10 -21.88
N GLU A 203 -1.40 -34.48 -21.03
CA GLU A 203 -2.82 -34.27 -21.32
C GLU A 203 -3.03 -33.35 -22.55
N LEU A 204 -2.18 -32.33 -22.73
CA LEU A 204 -2.22 -31.48 -23.92
C LEU A 204 -1.98 -32.30 -25.20
N LEU A 205 -1.04 -33.25 -25.17
CA LEU A 205 -0.68 -34.10 -26.32
C LEU A 205 -1.78 -35.09 -26.72
N GLU A 206 -2.65 -35.45 -25.79
CA GLU A 206 -3.83 -36.32 -26.03
C GLU A 206 -4.97 -35.59 -26.74
N ARG A 207 -4.90 -34.25 -26.88
CA ARG A 207 -5.96 -33.48 -27.53
C ARG A 207 -6.01 -33.70 -29.04
N ASN A 208 -7.23 -33.90 -29.53
CA ASN A 208 -7.52 -33.90 -30.95
C ASN A 208 -7.26 -32.51 -31.55
N HIS A 209 -6.66 -32.46 -32.74
CA HIS A 209 -6.35 -31.23 -33.49
C HIS A 209 -5.34 -30.26 -32.84
N LEU A 210 -4.41 -30.76 -32.01
CA LEU A 210 -3.25 -29.96 -31.58
C LEU A 210 -2.34 -29.66 -32.78
N GLU A 211 -1.96 -28.40 -32.98
CA GLU A 211 -1.03 -27.99 -34.03
C GLU A 211 0.35 -28.66 -33.86
N ASP A 212 0.97 -29.04 -34.98
CA ASP A 212 2.24 -29.79 -34.99
C ASP A 212 3.36 -29.06 -34.23
N TYR A 213 3.41 -27.73 -34.35
CA TYR A 213 4.38 -26.90 -33.61
C TYR A 213 4.19 -26.99 -32.09
N ILE A 214 2.93 -26.98 -31.61
CA ILE A 214 2.63 -27.09 -30.18
C ILE A 214 2.92 -28.49 -29.66
N ARG A 215 2.59 -29.52 -30.47
CA ARG A 215 2.96 -30.92 -30.18
C ARG A 215 4.47 -31.07 -29.98
N SER A 216 5.26 -30.60 -30.94
CA SER A 216 6.72 -30.66 -30.88
C SER A 216 7.28 -29.88 -29.68
N THR A 217 6.70 -28.73 -29.35
CA THR A 217 7.09 -27.91 -28.19
C THR A 217 6.81 -28.65 -26.87
N ALA A 218 5.64 -29.29 -26.74
CA ALA A 218 5.27 -30.06 -25.55
C ALA A 218 6.11 -31.33 -25.39
N GLU A 219 6.36 -32.08 -26.46
CA GLU A 219 7.25 -33.27 -26.46
C GLU A 219 8.67 -32.89 -26.03
N SER A 220 9.22 -31.81 -26.61
CA SER A 220 10.54 -31.29 -26.23
C SER A 220 10.58 -30.83 -24.77
N GLY A 221 9.47 -30.29 -24.26
CA GLY A 221 9.33 -29.90 -22.86
C GLY A 221 9.37 -31.09 -21.91
N ILE A 222 8.62 -32.15 -22.21
CA ILE A 222 8.61 -33.38 -21.40
C ILE A 222 10.01 -34.00 -21.36
N SER A 223 10.69 -34.11 -22.51
CA SER A 223 12.06 -34.65 -22.55
C SER A 223 13.04 -33.83 -21.70
N GLN A 224 12.91 -32.50 -21.64
CA GLN A 224 13.75 -31.65 -20.79
C GLN A 224 13.52 -31.94 -19.30
N LEU A 225 12.26 -32.06 -18.88
CA LEU A 225 11.92 -32.34 -17.48
C LEU A 225 12.34 -33.75 -17.04
N GLU A 226 12.40 -34.72 -17.95
CA GLU A 226 12.83 -36.09 -17.64
C GLU A 226 14.37 -36.25 -17.58
N MET A 227 15.14 -35.24 -18.01
CA MET A 227 16.61 -35.24 -17.96
C MET A 227 17.19 -34.59 -16.70
N ILE A 228 16.36 -33.93 -15.88
CA ILE A 228 16.73 -33.26 -14.61
C ILE A 228 16.52 -34.23 -13.44
#